data_AF-A0A955EW27-F1
#
_entry.id   AF-A0A955EW27-F1
#
_cell.length_a   1.000
_cell.length_b   1.000
_cell.length_c   1.000
_cell.angle_alpha   90.00
_cell.angle_beta   90.00
_cell.angle_gamma   90.00
#
_symmetry.space_group_name_H-M   'P 1'
#
loop_
_entity.id
_entity.type
_entity.pdbx_description
1 polymer ?
#
loop_
_entity_poly.entity_id
_entity_poly.type
_entity_poly.pdbx_seq_one_letter_code
_entity_poly.pdbx_strand_id
1 'polypeptide(L)' 'MSLTLHIWRQPGPDRPGRLVPYKVTDVSPDMSFLEMLDVLNEGIIEGKIKDVGNYGPVVFDHDCREGICGMCSMVV' A
#
# COMPACT_ATOMS: atom_id res chain seq x y z
N MET A 1 4.92 -3.34 -14.91
CA MET A 1 4.30 -4.65 -14.58
C MET A 1 2.99 -4.39 -13.87
N SER A 2 1.99 -5.26 -14.04
CA SER A 2 0.72 -5.15 -13.31
C SER A 2 0.64 -6.20 -12.20
N LEU A 3 0.36 -5.75 -10.97
CA LEU A 3 0.24 -6.58 -9.79
C LEU A 3 -1.11 -6.33 -9.10
N THR A 4 -1.61 -7.35 -8.40
CA THR A 4 -2.76 -7.21 -7.51
C THR A 4 -2.30 -7.37 -6.07
N LEU A 5 -2.31 -6.28 -5.32
CA LEU A 5 -1.90 -6.24 -3.92
C LEU A 5 -3.12 -6.48 -3.04
N HIS A 6 -3.04 -7.46 -2.14
CA HIS A 6 -4.05 -7.67 -1.10
C HIS A 6 -3.53 -7.04 0.18
N ILE A 7 -4.11 -5.90 0.57
CA ILE A 7 -3.62 -5.09 1.69
C ILE A 7 -4.62 -5.13 2.83
N TRP A 8 -4.14 -5.30 4.07
CA TRP A 8 -5.01 -5.27 5.24
C TRP A 8 -5.56 -3.87 5.46
N ARG A 9 -6.89 -3.73 5.51
CA ARG A 9 -7.60 -2.47 5.77
C ARG A 9 -8.55 -2.65 6.94
N GLN A 10 -8.57 -1.66 7.83
CA GLN A 10 -9.39 -1.67 9.02
C GLN A 10 -9.88 -0.23 9.32
N PRO A 11 -11.19 0.03 9.45
CA PRO A 11 -11.70 1.40 9.64
C PRO A 11 -11.39 2.01 11.02
N GLY A 12 -10.99 1.19 11.99
CA GLY A 12 -10.72 1.60 13.37
C GLY A 12 -10.48 0.40 14.29
N PRO A 13 -10.02 0.62 15.52
CA PRO A 13 -9.55 -0.44 16.42
C PRO A 13 -10.62 -1.48 16.76
N ASP A 14 -11.88 -1.05 16.88
CA ASP A 14 -13.00 -1.91 17.28
C ASP A 14 -13.80 -2.45 16.08
N ARG A 15 -13.29 -2.29 14.86
CA ARG A 15 -13.94 -2.76 13.63
C ARG A 15 -13.16 -3.94 13.03
N PRO A 16 -13.84 -4.96 12.47
CA PRO A 16 -13.13 -6.05 11.81
C PRO A 16 -12.36 -5.53 10.59
N GLY A 17 -11.10 -5.96 10.48
CA GLY A 17 -10.27 -5.73 9.30
C GLY A 17 -10.45 -6.81 8.24
N ARG A 18 -9.95 -6.55 7.03
CA ARG A 18 -9.93 -7.52 5.92
C ARG A 18 -8.83 -7.18 4.93
N LEU A 19 -8.41 -8.18 4.15
CA LEU A 19 -7.60 -7.94 2.96
C LEU A 19 -8.47 -7.33 1.85
N VAL A 20 -7.97 -6.27 1.25
CA VAL A 20 -8.63 -5.54 0.17
C VAL A 20 -7.72 -5.56 -1.07
N PRO A 21 -8.23 -5.97 -2.24
CA PRO A 21 -7.42 -6.05 -3.46
C PRO A 21 -7.31 -4.67 -4.13
N TYR A 22 -6.08 -4.32 -4.53
CA TYR A 22 -5.75 -3.13 -5.32
C TYR A 22 -4.97 -3.55 -6.57
N LYS A 23 -5.40 -3.08 -7.74
CA LYS A 23 -4.67 -3.32 -8.99
C LYS A 23 -3.73 -2.15 -9.27
N VAL A 24 -2.43 -2.43 -9.36
CA VAL A 24 -1.39 -1.44 -9.69
C VAL A 24 -0.80 -1.85 -11.03
N THR A 25 -0.76 -0.93 -12.01
CA THR A 25 -0.42 -1.25 -13.42
C THR A 25 0.98 -0.85 -13.85
N ASP A 26 1.63 0.05 -13.09
CA ASP A 26 2.84 0.75 -13.51
C ASP A 26 4.04 0.44 -12.59
N VAL A 27 4.13 -0.80 -12.11
CA VAL A 27 5.22 -1.24 -11.21
C VAL A 27 6.46 -1.62 -12.01
N SER A 28 7.60 -0.98 -11.76
CA SER A 28 8.89 -1.39 -12.34
C SER A 28 9.46 -2.62 -11.61
N PRO A 29 10.14 -3.55 -12.30
CA PRO A 29 10.90 -4.62 -11.66
C PRO A 29 11.99 -4.13 -10.70
N ASP A 30 12.51 -2.93 -10.93
CA ASP A 30 13.59 -2.35 -10.13
C ASP A 30 13.06 -1.54 -8.92
N MET A 31 11.74 -1.40 -8.78
CA MET A 31 11.15 -0.73 -7.61
C MET A 31 11.24 -1.63 -6.38
N SER A 32 11.56 -1.01 -5.25
CA SER A 32 11.32 -1.60 -3.93
C SER A 32 9.81 -1.77 -3.67
N PHE A 33 9.48 -2.63 -2.72
CA PHE A 33 8.10 -2.80 -2.28
C PHE A 33 7.49 -1.50 -1.74
N LEU A 34 8.29 -0.65 -1.08
CA LEU A 34 7.83 0.63 -0.53
C LEU A 34 7.49 1.65 -1.64
N GLU A 35 8.31 1.74 -2.69
CA GLU A 35 8.02 2.60 -3.84
C GLU A 35 6.76 2.14 -4.59
N MET A 36 6.50 0.83 -4.63
CA MET A 36 5.25 0.32 -5.17
C MET A 36 4.03 0.76 -4.33
N LEU A 37 4.16 0.83 -3.00
CA LEU A 37 3.09 1.38 -2.14
C LEU A 37 2.92 2.90 -2.33
N ASP A 38 4.00 3.63 -2.60
CA ASP A 38 3.93 5.06 -2.94
C ASP A 38 3.12 5.26 -4.24
N VAL A 39 3.41 4.50 -5.30
CA VAL A 39 2.65 4.52 -6.57
C VAL A 39 1.18 4.19 -6.35
N LEU A 40 0.88 3.19 -5.50
CA LEU A 40 -0.50 2.86 -5.14
C LEU A 40 -1.19 4.06 -4.47
N ASN A 41 -0.53 4.69 -3.50
CA ASN A 41 -1.08 5.82 -2.75
C ASN A 41 -1.31 7.05 -3.63
N GLU A 42 -0.34 7.40 -4.48
CA GLU A 42 -0.49 8.46 -5.48
C GLU A 42 -1.68 8.16 -6.40
N GLY A 43 -1.80 6.92 -6.88
CA GLY A 43 -2.93 6.50 -7.69
C GLY A 43 -4.28 6.65 -6.99
N ILE A 44 -4.36 6.36 -5.69
CA ILE A 44 -5.58 6.58 -4.89
C ILE A 44 -5.89 8.08 -4.76
N ILE A 45 -4.88 8.90 -4.44
CA ILE A 45 -5.03 10.36 -4.25
C ILE A 45 -5.49 11.04 -5.55
N GLU A 46 -4.92 10.64 -6.68
CA GLU A 46 -5.26 11.17 -8.00
C GLU A 46 -6.57 10.58 -8.56
N GLY A 47 -7.19 9.63 -7.88
CA GLY A 47 -8.41 8.95 -8.33
C GLY A 47 -8.20 7.96 -9.49
N LYS A 48 -6.94 7.62 -9.80
CA LYS A 48 -6.58 6.62 -10.83
C LYS A 48 -6.78 5.19 -10.34
N ILE A 49 -6.59 4.96 -9.04
CA ILE A 49 -6.86 3.69 -8.37
C ILE A 49 -8.04 3.90 -7.43
N LYS A 50 -9.06 3.05 -7.56
CA LYS A 50 -10.23 3.12 -6.70
C LYS A 50 -9.86 2.73 -5.27
N ASP A 51 -10.13 3.61 -4.33
CA ASP A 51 -10.10 3.26 -2.91
C ASP A 51 -11.30 2.36 -2.55
N VAL A 52 -11.02 1.08 -2.39
CA VAL A 52 -12.02 0.06 -2.14
C VAL A 52 -12.44 0.10 -0.67
N GLY A 53 -13.60 0.72 -0.40
CA GLY A 53 -14.18 0.82 0.94
C GLY A 53 -13.99 2.15 1.63
N ASN A 54 -13.48 3.16 0.91
CA ASN A 54 -13.33 4.55 1.38
C ASN A 54 -12.42 4.68 2.61
N TYR A 55 -11.28 4.00 2.60
CA TYR A 55 -10.28 4.02 3.66
C TYR A 55 -9.24 5.13 3.51
N GLY A 56 -9.18 5.80 2.36
CA GLY A 56 -8.10 6.67 1.93
C GLY A 56 -6.84 5.90 1.50
N PRO A 57 -5.70 6.60 1.36
CA PRO A 57 -4.40 6.00 1.09
C PRO A 57 -4.01 4.94 2.12
N VAL A 58 -3.13 4.03 1.72
CA VAL A 58 -2.53 3.02 2.61
C VAL A 58 -1.54 3.70 3.55
N VAL A 59 -1.76 3.53 4.85
CA VAL A 59 -0.89 4.05 5.91
C VAL A 59 0.04 2.94 6.33
N PHE A 60 1.34 3.22 6.34
CA PHE A 60 2.40 2.33 6.79
C PHE A 60 3.56 3.16 7.32
N ASP A 61 4.29 2.61 8.28
CA ASP A 61 5.49 3.25 8.83
C ASP A 61 6.66 3.11 7.87
N HIS A 62 7.39 4.19 7.62
CA HIS A 62 8.64 4.18 6.87
C HIS A 62 9.57 5.31 7.31
N ASP A 63 10.89 5.11 7.15
CA ASP A 63 11.91 6.14 7.40
C ASP A 63 13.09 5.97 6.44
N CYS A 64 14.14 5.23 6.83
CA CYS A 64 15.40 5.23 6.08
C CYS A 64 15.36 4.64 4.65
N ARG A 65 14.37 3.79 4.33
CA ARG A 65 14.22 3.09 3.03
C ARG A 65 15.44 2.30 2.51
N GLU A 66 16.48 2.15 3.32
CA GLU A 66 17.73 1.44 3.00
C GLU A 66 17.90 0.12 3.79
N GLY A 67 16.87 -0.30 4.53
CA GLY A 67 16.83 -1.60 5.22
C GLY A 67 17.59 -1.65 6.57
N ILE A 68 17.84 -0.51 7.21
CA ILE A 68 18.67 -0.43 8.43
C ILE A 68 17.84 -0.18 9.71
N CYS A 69 16.84 0.73 9.65
CA CYS A 69 16.15 1.21 10.87
C CYS A 69 15.04 0.29 11.42
N GLY A 70 14.53 -0.66 10.64
CA GLY A 70 13.45 -1.56 11.05
C GLY A 70 12.03 -0.96 11.09
N MET A 71 11.85 0.32 10.74
CA MET A 71 10.54 1.00 10.81
C MET A 71 9.49 0.43 9.84
N CYS A 72 9.90 0.02 8.64
CA CYS A 72 9.00 -0.51 7.61
C CYS A 72 8.75 -2.02 7.73
N SER A 73 8.74 -2.56 8.94
CA SER A 73 8.47 -3.98 9.17
C SER A 73 7.00 -4.31 8.88
N MET A 74 6.78 -5.31 8.02
CA MET A 74 5.47 -5.75 7.60
C MET A 74 5.49 -7.24 7.25
N VAL A 75 4.32 -7.89 7.35
CA VAL A 75 4.14 -9.26 6.86
C VAL A 75 3.87 -9.19 5.37
N VAL A 76 4.78 -9.77 4.57
CA VAL A 76 4.73 -9.82 3.10
C VAL A 76 4.55 -11.25 2.63
#